data_AF-A0A2V6FAG0-F1
#
_entry.id   AF-A0A2V6FAG0-F1
#
_cell.length_a   1.000
_cell.length_b   1.000
_cell.length_c   1.000
_cell.angle_alpha   90.00
_cell.angle_beta   90.00
_cell.angle_gamma   90.00
#
_symmetry.space_group_name_H-M   'P 1'
#
loop_
_entity.id
_entity.type
_entity.pdbx_description
1 polymer ?
#
loop_
_entity_poly.entity_id
_entity_poly.type
_entity_poly.pdbx_seq_one_letter_code
_entity_poly.pdbx_strand_id
1 'polypeptide(L)'
;GATRPNWRELDDEVLRRSTIYVESREPALKESGDVIAAGKELIEIGELIAGKESGRKSVDQITLFKSVGVAVEDITAAELVLNAKASAPRAGGS
;
A
#
# COMPACT_ATOMS: atom_id res chain seq x y z
N GLY A 1 -3.79 -11.24 -2.57
CA GLY A 1 -3.41 -10.30 -3.63
C GLY A 1 -4.21 -10.57 -4.90
N ALA A 2 -4.96 -9.56 -5.35
CA ALA A 2 -5.61 -9.50 -6.66
C ALA A 2 -5.07 -8.31 -7.47
N THR A 3 -3.94 -8.54 -8.15
CA THR A 3 -3.20 -7.55 -8.95
C THR A 3 -3.49 -7.70 -10.45
N ARG A 4 -4.74 -8.07 -10.77
CA ARG A 4 -5.25 -8.01 -12.14
C ARG A 4 -6.58 -7.26 -12.13
N PRO A 5 -6.89 -6.47 -13.16
CA PRO A 5 -8.08 -5.62 -13.19
C PRO A 5 -9.41 -6.38 -12.99
N ASN A 6 -9.43 -7.68 -13.28
CA ASN A 6 -10.59 -8.55 -13.17
C ASN A 6 -10.51 -9.54 -12.00
N TRP A 7 -9.48 -9.46 -11.16
CA TRP A 7 -9.36 -10.29 -9.96
C TRP A 7 -9.89 -9.52 -8.75
N ARG A 8 -10.65 -10.21 -7.91
CA ARG A 8 -11.26 -9.66 -6.72
C ARG A 8 -11.09 -10.62 -5.55
N GLU A 9 -10.85 -10.06 -4.37
CA GLU A 9 -10.74 -10.80 -3.11
C GLU A 9 -11.79 -10.35 -2.09
N LEU A 10 -12.42 -9.19 -2.32
CA LEU A 10 -13.36 -8.57 -1.40
C LEU A 10 -14.74 -8.40 -2.04
N ASP A 11 -15.78 -8.61 -1.23
CA ASP A 11 -17.16 -8.36 -1.62
C ASP A 11 -17.47 -6.86 -1.71
N ASP A 12 -18.57 -6.52 -2.38
CA ASP A 12 -19.00 -5.14 -2.60
C ASP A 12 -19.33 -4.41 -1.28
N GLU A 13 -19.76 -5.13 -0.24
CA GLU A 13 -20.19 -4.51 1.02
C GLU A 13 -18.99 -4.00 1.83
N VAL A 14 -17.90 -4.79 1.90
CA VAL A 14 -16.63 -4.38 2.51
C VAL A 14 -16.02 -3.22 1.73
N LEU A 15 -16.05 -3.30 0.40
CA LEU A 15 -15.57 -2.20 -0.45
C LEU A 15 -16.40 -0.95 -0.26
N ARG A 16 -17.72 -1.04 -0.13
CA ARG A 16 -18.60 0.13 0.08
C ARG A 16 -18.38 0.78 1.45
N ARG A 17 -18.23 -0.01 2.51
CA ARG A 17 -18.14 0.50 3.90
C ARG A 17 -16.77 1.00 4.33
N SER A 18 -15.72 0.65 3.60
CA SER A 18 -14.34 1.02 3.96
C SER A 18 -13.98 2.46 3.63
N THR A 19 -12.96 3.02 4.26
CA THR A 19 -12.11 4.06 3.67
C THR A 19 -10.89 3.36 3.09
N ILE A 20 -10.61 3.57 1.80
CA ILE A 20 -9.57 2.83 1.08
C ILE A 20 -8.30 3.68 0.97
N TYR A 21 -7.21 3.12 1.50
CA TYR A 21 -5.87 3.64 1.36
C TYR A 21 -5.09 2.77 0.37
N VAL A 22 -4.29 3.39 -0.48
CA VAL A 22 -3.45 2.73 -1.49
C VAL A 22 -2.03 3.30 -1.45
N GLU A 23 -1.06 2.60 -2.03
CA GLU A 23 0.33 3.09 -2.14
C GLU A 23 0.37 4.25 -3.14
N SER A 24 -0.21 4.02 -4.33
CA SER A 24 -0.42 5.01 -5.38
C SER A 24 -1.76 4.76 -6.07
N ARG A 25 -2.48 5.84 -6.39
CA ARG A 25 -3.78 5.76 -7.07
C ARG A 25 -3.67 5.18 -8.46
N GLU A 26 -2.65 5.58 -9.22
CA GLU A 26 -2.54 5.22 -10.63
C GLU A 26 -2.42 3.70 -10.86
N PRO A 27 -1.47 2.98 -10.22
CA PRO A 27 -1.39 1.52 -10.34
C PRO A 27 -2.62 0.83 -9.75
N ALA A 28 -3.13 1.30 -8.60
CA ALA A 28 -4.30 0.70 -7.96
C ALA A 28 -5.55 0.72 -8.86
N LEU A 29 -5.80 1.84 -9.56
CA LEU A 29 -6.92 1.97 -10.51
C LEU A 29 -6.74 1.13 -11.78
N LYS A 30 -5.50 0.75 -12.12
CA LYS A 30 -5.20 -0.09 -13.30
C LYS A 30 -5.23 -1.58 -12.98
N GLU A 31 -4.75 -1.96 -11.81
CA GLU A 31 -4.36 -3.34 -11.53
C GLU A 31 -5.25 -4.04 -10.51
N SER A 32 -5.96 -3.31 -9.65
CA SER A 32 -6.76 -3.90 -8.58
C SER A 32 -8.23 -3.94 -8.96
N GLY A 33 -8.76 -5.14 -9.25
CA GLY A 33 -10.18 -5.32 -9.50
C GLY A 33 -11.06 -4.95 -8.30
N ASP A 34 -10.56 -5.06 -7.07
CA ASP A 34 -11.25 -4.56 -5.87
C ASP A 34 -11.38 -3.03 -5.87
N VAL A 35 -10.33 -2.30 -6.29
CA VAL A 35 -10.34 -0.83 -6.37
C VAL A 35 -11.22 -0.36 -7.51
N ILE A 36 -11.12 -1.01 -8.66
CA ILE A 36 -11.97 -0.72 -9.83
C ILE A 36 -13.44 -0.96 -9.47
N ALA A 37 -13.76 -2.07 -8.80
CA ALA A 37 -15.12 -2.38 -8.36
C ALA A 37 -15.63 -1.42 -7.28
N ALA A 38 -14.77 -0.93 -6.38
CA ALA A 38 -15.17 0.01 -5.34
C ALA A 38 -15.65 1.35 -5.92
N GLY A 39 -15.09 1.79 -7.06
CA GLY A 39 -15.58 2.94 -7.82
C GLY A 39 -15.67 4.24 -7.02
N LYS A 40 -14.80 4.43 -6.02
CA LYS A 40 -14.85 5.55 -5.08
C LYS A 40 -13.49 6.19 -4.87
N GLU A 41 -13.48 7.29 -4.14
CA GLU A 41 -12.27 8.02 -3.80
C GLU A 41 -11.27 7.17 -3.02
N LEU A 42 -9.99 7.31 -3.38
CA LEU A 42 -8.86 6.62 -2.79
C LEU A 42 -7.95 7.66 -2.12
N ILE A 43 -7.36 7.28 -1.00
CA ILE A 43 -6.36 8.09 -0.28
C ILE A 43 -4.98 7.42 -0.46
N GLU A 44 -3.95 8.19 -0.81
CA GLU A 44 -2.60 7.63 -0.83
C GLU A 44 -2.05 7.58 0.59
N ILE A 45 -1.44 6.47 0.96
CA ILE A 45 -0.87 6.31 2.30
C ILE A 45 0.27 7.31 2.57
N GLY A 46 0.94 7.78 1.50
CA GLY A 46 1.91 8.88 1.58
C GLY A 46 1.28 10.21 2.05
N GLU A 47 0.02 10.49 1.70
CA GLU A 47 -0.69 11.68 2.17
C GLU A 47 -1.02 11.59 3.66
N LEU A 48 -1.36 10.39 4.14
CA LEU A 48 -1.56 10.11 5.56
C LEU A 48 -0.25 10.28 6.35
N ILE A 49 0.84 9.70 5.85
CA ILE A 49 2.17 9.79 6.49
C ILE A 49 2.66 11.25 6.53
N ALA A 50 2.38 12.02 5.48
CA ALA A 50 2.74 13.44 5.39
C ALA A 50 1.80 14.36 6.20
N GLY A 51 0.78 13.83 6.88
CA GLY A 51 -0.20 14.61 7.65
C GLY A 51 -1.14 15.47 6.80
N LYS A 52 -1.24 15.19 5.49
CA LYS A 52 -2.17 15.87 4.57
C LYS A 52 -3.58 15.29 4.64
N GLU A 53 -3.68 14.01 4.97
CA GLU A 53 -4.94 13.31 5.13
C GLU A 53 -5.09 12.73 6.53
N SER A 54 -6.34 12.61 6.98
CA SER A 54 -6.65 11.98 8.28
C SER A 54 -6.74 10.47 8.14
N GLY A 55 -6.20 9.76 9.14
CA GLY A 55 -6.35 8.31 9.26
C GLY A 55 -7.74 7.90 9.72
N ARG A 56 -7.79 6.83 10.53
CA ARG A 56 -9.00 6.40 11.22
C ARG A 56 -9.59 7.54 12.08
N LYS A 57 -10.87 7.85 11.84
CA LYS A 57 -11.65 8.92 12.50
C LYS A 57 -12.55 8.39 13.62
N SER A 58 -12.88 7.10 13.65
CA SER A 58 -13.65 6.46 14.72
C SER A 58 -13.34 4.97 14.87
N VAL A 59 -13.78 4.38 15.99
CA VAL A 59 -13.63 2.93 16.25
C VAL A 59 -14.45 2.08 15.27
N ASP A 60 -15.63 2.55 14.88
CA ASP A 60 -16.55 1.83 13.99
C ASP A 60 -16.19 1.95 12.50
N GLN A 61 -15.26 2.85 12.16
CA GLN A 61 -14.83 3.03 10.78
C GLN A 61 -14.08 1.79 10.28
N ILE A 62 -14.43 1.31 9.10
CA ILE A 62 -13.66 0.27 8.42
C ILE A 62 -12.58 0.96 7.59
N THR A 63 -11.31 0.57 7.78
CA THR A 63 -10.19 1.03 6.96
C THR A 63 -9.64 -0.15 6.17
N LEU A 64 -9.48 0.02 4.87
CA LEU A 64 -8.89 -0.98 3.98
C LEU A 64 -7.62 -0.40 3.38
N PHE A 65 -6.48 -1.04 3.61
CA PHE A 65 -5.29 -0.77 2.82
C PHE A 65 -5.23 -1.79 1.68
N LYS A 66 -5.22 -1.31 0.44
CA LYS A 66 -5.09 -2.15 -0.77
C LYS A 66 -3.75 -1.88 -1.43
N SER A 67 -2.94 -2.92 -1.49
CA SER A 67 -1.62 -2.92 -2.13
C SER A 67 -1.67 -3.60 -3.50
N VAL A 68 -0.99 -3.00 -4.47
CA VAL A 68 -0.64 -3.62 -5.75
C VAL A 68 0.88 -3.67 -5.96
N GLY A 69 1.64 -3.01 -5.08
CA GLY A 69 3.09 -2.91 -5.12
C GLY A 69 3.54 -1.72 -5.97
N VAL A 70 4.51 -0.96 -5.45
CA VAL A 70 5.15 0.11 -6.20
C VAL A 70 6.68 -0.03 -6.15
N ALA A 71 7.34 0.14 -7.29
CA ALA A 71 8.78 -0.14 -7.42
C ALA A 71 9.68 0.63 -6.43
N VAL A 72 9.24 1.80 -5.96
CA VAL A 72 9.97 2.60 -4.96
C VAL A 72 10.11 1.87 -3.63
N GLU A 73 9.14 1.03 -3.24
CA GLU A 73 9.19 0.24 -2.02
C GLU A 73 10.30 -0.81 -2.10
N ASP A 74 10.40 -1.50 -3.23
CA ASP A 74 11.45 -2.51 -3.48
C ASP A 74 12.85 -1.87 -3.47
N ILE A 75 13.01 -0.73 -4.16
CA ILE A 75 14.29 0.00 -4.20
C ILE A 75 14.69 0.44 -2.79
N THR A 76 13.76 1.04 -2.04
CA THR A 76 14.02 1.50 -0.68
C THR A 76 14.38 0.35 0.25
N ALA A 77 13.69 -0.79 0.13
CA ALA A 77 14.00 -2.00 0.90
C ALA A 77 15.39 -2.56 0.53
N ALA A 78 15.74 -2.59 -0.75
CA ALA A 78 17.05 -3.03 -1.21
C ALA A 78 18.18 -2.12 -0.69
N GLU A 79 18.00 -0.79 -0.76
CA GLU A 79 18.94 0.18 -0.21
C GLU A 79 19.13 0.00 1.30
N LEU A 80 18.05 -0.20 2.06
CA LEU A 80 18.12 -0.46 3.49
C LEU A 80 19.00 -1.68 3.82
N VAL A 81 18.81 -2.78 3.08
CA VAL A 81 19.58 -4.02 3.27
C VAL A 81 21.05 -3.83 2.86
N LEU A 82 21.32 -3.15 1.75
CA LEU A 82 22.68 -2.88 1.29
C LEU A 82 23.44 -1.98 2.27
N ASN A 83 22.78 -0.95 2.79
CA ASN A 83 23.36 -0.05 3.79
C ASN A 83 23.65 -0.78 5.10
N ALA A 84 22.71 -1.59 5.59
CA ALA A 84 22.92 -2.41 6.79
C ALA A 84 24.13 -3.36 6.64
N LYS A 85 24.31 -3.96 5.46
CA LYS A 85 25.47 -4.79 5.15
C LYS A 85 26.77 -3.99 5.08
N ALA A 86 26.76 -2.79 4.50
CA ALA A 86 27.95 -1.93 4.39
C ALA A 86 28.41 -1.41 5.76
N SER A 87 27.49 -1.19 6.70
CA SER A 87 27.78 -0.75 8.07
C SER A 87 28.13 -1.89 9.04
N ALA A 88 27.99 -3.15 8.63
CA ALA A 88 28.37 -4.29 9.46
C ALA A 88 29.91 -4.39 9.58
N PRO A 89 30.48 -4.65 10.77
CA PRO A 89 31.90 -4.90 10.92
C PRO A 89 32.31 -6.04 9.96
N ARG A 90 33.39 -5.85 9.20
CA ARG A 90 33.97 -6.95 8.41
C ARG A 90 34.31 -8.06 9.41
N ALA A 91 33.65 -9.22 9.28
CA ALA A 91 34.06 -10.42 10.00
C ALA A 91 35.55 -10.64 9.67
N GLY A 92 36.39 -10.56 10.70
CA GLY A 92 37.84 -10.52 10.57
C GLY A 92 38.36 -11.72 9.78
N GLY A 93 39.18 -11.45 8.77
CA GLY A 93 40.08 -12.45 8.20
C GLY A 93 41.24 -12.64 9.16
N SER A 94 41.40 -13.88 9.63
CA SER A 94 42.65 -14.39 10.20
C SER A 94 43.67 -14.66 9.09
#